data_AF-A0A8T4SR13-F1
#
_entry.id   AF-A0A8T4SR13-F1
#
_cell.length_a   1.000
_cell.length_b   1.000
_cell.length_c   1.000
_cell.angle_alpha   90.00
_cell.angle_beta   90.00
_cell.angle_gamma   90.00
#
_symmetry.space_group_name_H-M   'P 1'
#
loop_
_entity.id
_entity.type
_entity.pdbx_description
1 polymer ?
#
loop_
_entity_poly.entity_id
_entity_poly.type
_entity_poly.pdbx_seq_one_letter_code
_entity_poly.pdbx_strand_id
1 'polypeptide(L)'
;ALDYYYGGLKDKNKRKNTVGRSIKTPLEKLLTLFETYEMGKHLRVKLSLKELEERTGINFSYIGKILNSRGLEPMFGARERSSNLPPEKVQAIERAYGLKFTYSDVAYFLGLSENPWVVTCHFAEIRRSGAEKIKRKHWLFLAKQEFGTGTQKSDYLFYRTASQIYELDDLAREEKIDFPDEEVAKLLEIRPKCVEHARKQRWRIEYDLKRLLRVLYSEREGDKPYL
;
A
#
# COMPACT_ATOMS: atom_id res chain seq x y z
N ALA A 1 26.72 14.74 -16.72
CA ALA A 1 27.52 14.36 -15.54
C ALA A 1 26.55 14.12 -14.39
N LEU A 2 26.39 12.85 -14.02
CA LEU A 2 25.40 12.34 -13.05
C LEU A 2 26.11 12.11 -11.72
N ASP A 3 26.18 13.14 -10.88
CA ASP A 3 26.67 13.05 -9.51
C ASP A 3 25.51 13.22 -8.53
N TYR A 4 24.89 12.11 -8.13
CA TYR A 4 24.18 12.02 -6.84
C TYR A 4 24.56 10.69 -6.18
N TYR A 5 25.85 10.58 -5.87
CA TYR A 5 26.46 9.55 -5.05
C TYR A 5 26.29 9.90 -3.55
N TYR A 6 25.75 8.93 -2.79
CA TYR A 6 26.05 8.65 -1.38
C TYR A 6 26.06 9.82 -0.38
N GLY A 7 24.89 10.09 0.21
CA GLY A 7 24.73 10.96 1.38
C GLY A 7 24.36 10.21 2.66
N GLY A 8 25.36 9.66 3.36
CA GLY A 8 25.34 9.57 4.83
C GLY A 8 24.90 8.24 5.45
N LEU A 9 25.88 7.36 5.69
CA LEU A 9 25.90 6.48 6.86
C LEU A 9 25.74 7.32 8.13
N LYS A 10 24.51 7.58 8.56
CA LYS A 10 24.25 8.11 9.90
C LYS A 10 24.40 6.99 10.92
N ASP A 11 25.43 7.15 11.73
CA ASP A 11 25.73 6.49 12.99
C ASP A 11 24.47 5.91 13.68
N LYS A 12 24.36 4.58 13.72
CA LYS A 12 23.16 3.84 14.18
C LYS A 12 23.07 3.73 15.72
N ASN A 13 23.85 4.48 16.48
CA ASN A 13 23.99 4.33 17.94
C ASN A 13 23.05 5.18 18.81
N LYS A 14 21.82 5.44 18.38
CA LYS A 14 20.73 5.92 19.27
C LYS A 14 19.39 5.26 18.94
N ARG A 15 19.29 3.95 19.10
CA ARG A 15 17.98 3.30 19.28
C ARG A 15 17.64 3.33 20.76
N LYS A 16 16.71 4.21 21.14
CA LYS A 16 16.02 4.13 22.43
C LYS A 16 15.49 2.70 22.59
N ASN A 17 15.91 2.02 23.65
CA ASN A 17 15.38 0.73 24.10
C ASN A 17 13.88 0.87 24.38
N THR A 18 13.04 0.78 23.36
CA THR A 18 11.62 0.46 23.54
C THR A 18 11.55 -1.02 23.86
N VAL A 19 11.40 -1.31 25.15
CA VAL A 19 11.01 -2.61 25.71
C VAL A 19 9.95 -3.23 24.81
N GLY A 20 10.33 -4.35 24.18
CA GLY A 20 9.65 -4.90 23.03
C GLY A 20 8.25 -5.41 23.36
N ARG A 21 7.34 -5.25 22.40
CA ARG A 21 6.19 -6.16 22.30
C ARG A 21 6.71 -7.59 22.29
N SER A 22 6.38 -8.37 23.32
CA SER A 22 6.70 -9.79 23.42
C SER A 22 6.20 -10.52 22.17
N ILE A 23 7.12 -10.84 21.26
CA ILE A 23 6.83 -11.76 20.16
C ILE A 23 6.73 -13.14 20.82
N LYS A 24 5.54 -13.75 20.80
CA LYS A 24 5.31 -15.13 21.27
C LYS A 24 5.88 -16.14 20.24
N THR A 25 7.13 -15.99 19.82
CA THR A 25 7.81 -17.03 19.04
C THR A 25 8.36 -18.05 20.03
N PRO A 26 8.00 -19.34 19.92
CA PRO A 26 8.56 -20.40 20.75
C PRO A 26 10.09 -20.37 20.69
N LEU A 27 10.73 -20.63 21.83
CA LEU A 27 12.19 -20.60 21.95
C LEU A 27 12.84 -21.57 20.98
N GLU A 28 12.23 -22.74 20.80
CA GLU A 28 12.69 -23.81 19.91
C GLU A 28 12.82 -23.30 18.48
N LYS A 29 11.83 -22.54 17.99
CA LYS A 29 11.88 -21.95 16.64
C LYS A 29 12.99 -20.92 16.49
N LEU A 30 13.29 -20.16 17.56
CA LEU A 30 14.39 -19.20 17.55
C LEU A 30 15.74 -19.92 17.53
N LEU A 31 15.90 -20.98 18.32
CA LEU A 31 17.12 -21.81 18.33
C LEU A 31 17.35 -22.42 16.93
N THR A 32 16.34 -23.07 16.36
CA THR A 32 16.42 -23.64 15.01
C THR A 32 16.76 -22.58 13.96
N LEU A 33 16.22 -21.36 14.10
CA LEU A 33 16.55 -20.25 13.20
C LEU A 33 18.05 -19.89 13.26
N PHE A 34 18.60 -19.70 14.46
CA PHE A 34 20.00 -19.32 14.60
C PHE A 34 20.95 -20.46 14.23
N GLU A 35 20.62 -21.71 14.59
CA GLU A 35 21.38 -22.89 14.18
C GLU A 35 21.40 -23.04 12.65
N THR A 36 20.24 -22.93 12.00
CA THR A 36 20.14 -23.02 10.54
C THR A 36 20.91 -21.88 9.86
N TYR A 37 20.84 -20.68 10.43
CA TYR A 37 21.57 -19.52 9.92
C TYR A 37 23.09 -19.70 10.07
N GLU A 38 23.60 -20.12 11.24
CA GLU A 38 25.03 -20.35 11.44
C GLU A 38 25.54 -21.53 10.62
N MET A 39 24.75 -22.59 10.47
CA MET A 39 25.08 -23.72 9.60
C MET A 39 25.20 -23.29 8.14
N GLY A 40 24.27 -22.47 7.63
CA GLY A 40 24.37 -21.92 6.28
C GLY A 40 25.63 -21.07 6.08
N LYS A 41 25.98 -20.27 7.09
CA LYS A 41 27.21 -19.47 7.09
C LYS A 41 28.47 -20.35 7.09
N HIS A 42 28.52 -21.38 7.93
CA HIS A 42 29.64 -22.32 8.02
C HIS A 42 29.83 -23.10 6.72
N LEU A 43 28.73 -23.59 6.13
CA LEU A 43 28.73 -24.34 4.87
C LEU A 43 28.87 -23.45 3.62
N ARG A 44 28.99 -22.12 3.78
CA ARG A 44 28.98 -21.13 2.69
C ARG A 44 27.76 -21.24 1.77
N VAL A 45 26.65 -21.75 2.28
CA VAL A 45 25.35 -21.83 1.58
C VAL A 45 24.51 -20.63 2.00
N LYS A 46 24.21 -19.74 1.05
CA LYS A 46 23.32 -18.60 1.31
C LYS A 46 21.88 -19.10 1.36
N LEU A 47 21.20 -18.84 2.47
CA LEU A 47 19.78 -19.09 2.64
C LEU A 47 19.01 -17.77 2.58
N SER A 48 17.99 -17.73 1.74
CA SER A 48 17.01 -16.65 1.67
C SER A 48 16.14 -16.65 2.93
N LEU A 49 15.52 -15.51 3.22
CA LEU A 49 14.57 -15.42 4.34
C LEU A 49 13.37 -16.37 4.18
N LYS A 50 13.05 -16.75 2.93
CA LYS A 50 11.98 -17.69 2.62
C LYS A 50 12.40 -19.14 2.90
N GLU A 51 13.62 -19.52 2.53
CA GLU A 51 14.17 -20.84 2.90
C GLU A 51 14.33 -20.98 4.43
N LEU A 52 14.68 -19.90 5.12
CA LEU A 52 14.67 -19.88 6.58
C LEU A 52 13.25 -20.01 7.15
N GLU A 53 12.24 -19.42 6.52
CA GLU A 53 10.82 -19.61 6.90
C GLU A 53 10.38 -21.05 6.73
N GLU A 54 10.69 -21.68 5.61
CA GLU A 54 10.35 -23.08 5.33
C GLU A 54 10.96 -24.04 6.37
N ARG A 55 12.17 -23.75 6.85
CA ARG A 55 12.88 -24.59 7.83
C ARG A 55 12.46 -24.33 9.29
N THR A 56 12.03 -23.11 9.61
CA THR A 56 11.79 -22.70 11.02
C THR A 56 10.31 -22.51 11.34
N GLY A 57 9.46 -22.37 10.31
CA GLY A 57 8.07 -21.97 10.45
C GLY A 57 7.90 -20.58 11.08
N ILE A 58 8.92 -19.71 10.99
CA ILE A 58 8.84 -18.29 11.33
C ILE A 58 8.68 -17.51 10.03
N ASN A 59 7.67 -16.65 9.94
CA ASN A 59 7.45 -15.90 8.71
C ASN A 59 8.66 -15.03 8.32
N PHE A 60 9.02 -15.05 7.03
CA PHE A 60 10.23 -14.40 6.51
C PHE A 60 10.38 -12.92 6.90
N SER A 61 9.25 -12.19 7.02
CA SER A 61 9.25 -10.78 7.41
C SER A 61 9.64 -10.56 8.87
N TYR A 62 9.44 -11.55 9.73
CA TYR A 62 9.89 -11.54 11.13
C TYR A 62 11.32 -12.02 11.26
N ILE A 63 11.74 -13.03 10.48
CA ILE A 63 13.13 -13.50 10.46
C ILE A 63 14.08 -12.32 10.20
N GLY A 64 13.79 -11.51 9.18
CA GLY A 64 14.60 -10.33 8.89
C GLY A 64 14.70 -9.35 10.07
N LYS A 65 13.64 -9.22 10.90
CA LYS A 65 13.67 -8.37 12.10
C LYS A 65 14.48 -9.00 13.24
N ILE A 66 14.37 -10.32 13.43
CA ILE A 66 15.09 -11.09 14.45
C ILE A 66 16.60 -11.06 14.18
N LEU A 67 17.01 -11.28 12.94
CA LEU A 67 18.42 -11.19 12.55
C LEU A 67 18.97 -9.77 12.79
N ASN A 68 18.25 -8.76 12.29
CA ASN A 68 18.64 -7.36 12.47
C ASN A 68 18.70 -6.91 13.94
N SER A 69 17.87 -7.46 14.84
CA SER A 69 17.92 -7.11 16.26
C SER A 69 19.15 -7.68 16.98
N ARG A 70 19.80 -8.68 16.37
CA ARG A 70 21.06 -9.29 16.82
C ARG A 70 22.28 -8.83 16.02
N GLY A 71 22.12 -7.83 15.15
CA GLY A 71 23.21 -7.34 14.31
C GLY A 71 23.61 -8.29 13.17
N LEU A 72 22.77 -9.28 12.86
CA LEU A 72 22.98 -10.21 11.74
C LEU A 72 22.29 -9.71 10.47
N GLU A 73 22.96 -9.83 9.34
CA GLU A 73 22.40 -9.47 8.03
C GLU A 73 21.80 -10.69 7.31
N PRO A 74 20.72 -10.53 6.53
CA PRO A 74 20.27 -11.59 5.62
C PRO A 74 21.38 -11.99 4.65
N MET A 75 21.55 -13.29 4.38
CA MET A 75 22.66 -13.80 3.57
C MET A 75 22.64 -13.35 2.10
N PHE A 76 21.46 -13.01 1.58
CA PHE A 76 21.27 -12.44 0.24
C PHE A 76 21.24 -10.90 0.24
N GLY A 77 21.57 -10.26 1.36
CA GLY A 77 21.47 -8.81 1.50
C GLY A 77 20.03 -8.29 1.50
N ALA A 78 19.88 -6.96 1.54
CA ALA A 78 18.60 -6.33 1.28
C ALA A 78 18.32 -6.38 -0.22
N ARG A 79 17.17 -6.92 -0.64
CA ARG A 79 16.70 -6.78 -2.03
C ARG A 79 16.58 -5.29 -2.32
N GLU A 80 17.38 -4.78 -3.26
CA GLU A 80 17.17 -3.44 -3.81
C GLU A 80 15.77 -3.42 -4.40
N ARG A 81 14.90 -2.61 -3.78
CA ARG A 81 13.58 -2.32 -4.30
C ARG A 81 13.72 -1.10 -5.19
N SER A 82 14.36 -1.22 -6.35
CA SER A 82 14.21 -0.18 -7.37
C SER A 82 12.86 -0.38 -8.03
N SER A 83 11.93 0.54 -7.76
CA SER A 83 10.82 0.72 -8.66
C SER A 83 11.36 1.54 -9.83
N ASN A 84 11.62 0.89 -10.97
CA ASN A 84 11.90 1.56 -12.24
C ASN A 84 10.63 2.27 -12.74
N LEU A 85 10.14 3.25 -11.97
CA LEU A 85 9.02 4.08 -12.38
C LEU A 85 9.54 5.17 -13.32
N PRO A 86 8.79 5.45 -14.40
CA PRO A 86 8.99 6.66 -15.17
C PRO A 86 8.97 7.91 -14.25
N PRO A 87 9.84 8.92 -14.49
CA PRO A 87 9.91 10.13 -13.67
C PRO A 87 8.55 10.82 -13.50
N GLU A 88 7.72 10.83 -14.53
CA GLU A 88 6.36 11.38 -14.52
C GLU A 88 5.46 10.74 -13.44
N LYS A 89 5.55 9.41 -13.25
CA LYS A 89 4.77 8.68 -12.24
C LYS A 89 5.30 8.98 -10.84
N VAL A 90 6.62 9.13 -10.67
CA VAL A 90 7.22 9.53 -9.39
C VAL A 90 6.71 10.91 -8.99
N GLN A 91 6.76 11.89 -9.91
CA GLN A 91 6.25 13.23 -9.65
C GLN A 91 4.74 13.22 -9.36
N ALA A 92 3.96 12.40 -10.08
CA ALA A 92 2.52 12.26 -9.81
C ALA A 92 2.25 11.71 -8.40
N ILE A 93 3.01 10.71 -7.95
CA ILE A 93 2.95 10.18 -6.58
C ILE A 93 3.28 11.28 -5.56
N GLU A 94 4.34 12.05 -5.80
CA GLU A 94 4.75 13.15 -4.92
C GLU A 94 3.65 14.22 -4.80
N ARG A 95 3.05 14.65 -5.91
CA ARG A 95 1.92 15.61 -5.88
C ARG A 95 0.71 15.02 -5.16
N ALA A 96 0.42 13.74 -5.37
CA ALA A 96 -0.70 13.05 -4.73
C ALA A 96 -0.52 12.84 -3.22
N TYR A 97 0.72 12.94 -2.70
CA TYR A 97 1.02 12.84 -1.27
C TYR A 97 0.12 13.77 -0.44
N GLY A 98 -0.12 14.99 -0.94
CA GLY A 98 -0.93 16.05 -0.34
C GLY A 98 -2.43 15.76 -0.20
N LEU A 99 -2.97 14.85 -1.00
CA LEU A 99 -4.41 14.77 -1.26
C LEU A 99 -5.20 13.85 -0.31
N LYS A 100 -4.55 13.27 0.71
CA LYS A 100 -5.17 12.36 1.70
C LYS A 100 -5.81 11.08 1.13
N PHE A 101 -5.57 10.73 -0.14
CA PHE A 101 -5.97 9.44 -0.70
C PHE A 101 -5.11 8.29 -0.15
N THR A 102 -5.65 7.07 -0.23
CA THR A 102 -4.88 5.87 0.11
C THR A 102 -3.85 5.60 -0.97
N TYR A 103 -2.75 4.93 -0.60
CA TYR A 103 -1.74 4.52 -1.58
C TYR A 103 -2.32 3.55 -2.62
N SER A 104 -3.34 2.77 -2.24
CA SER A 104 -4.03 1.82 -3.15
C SER A 104 -4.86 2.55 -4.20
N ASP A 105 -5.57 3.62 -3.84
CA ASP A 105 -6.33 4.45 -4.79
C ASP A 105 -5.37 5.15 -5.76
N VAL A 106 -4.31 5.76 -5.23
CA VAL A 106 -3.29 6.44 -6.05
C VAL A 106 -2.62 5.44 -7.01
N ALA A 107 -2.32 4.22 -6.53
CA ALA A 107 -1.76 3.17 -7.38
C ALA A 107 -2.74 2.74 -8.48
N TYR A 108 -4.03 2.61 -8.16
CA TYR A 108 -5.05 2.28 -9.15
C TYR A 108 -5.11 3.32 -10.27
N PHE A 109 -5.25 4.59 -9.90
CA PHE A 109 -5.33 5.67 -10.88
C PHE A 109 -4.03 5.96 -11.61
N LEU A 110 -2.89 5.39 -11.22
CA LEU A 110 -1.62 5.49 -11.96
C LEU A 110 -1.32 4.25 -12.82
N GLY A 111 -2.24 3.29 -12.87
CA GLY A 111 -2.00 2.00 -13.53
C GLY A 111 -0.88 1.20 -12.86
N LEU A 112 -0.76 1.29 -11.54
CA LEU A 112 0.22 0.60 -10.69
C LEU A 112 -0.45 -0.41 -9.74
N SER A 113 -1.66 -0.88 -10.08
CA SER A 113 -2.46 -1.82 -9.28
C SER A 113 -1.75 -3.14 -8.98
N GLU A 114 -0.85 -3.59 -9.85
CA GLU A 114 -0.06 -4.81 -9.66
C GLU A 114 1.02 -4.64 -8.59
N ASN A 115 1.50 -3.41 -8.39
CA ASN A 115 2.54 -3.12 -7.41
C ASN A 115 2.26 -1.80 -6.63
N PRO A 116 1.18 -1.78 -5.82
CA PRO A 116 0.79 -0.59 -5.05
C PRO A 116 1.79 -0.27 -3.93
N TRP A 117 2.70 -1.21 -3.62
CA TRP A 117 3.74 -1.03 -2.62
C TRP A 117 4.74 0.07 -2.99
N VAL A 118 4.94 0.32 -4.29
CA VAL A 118 5.80 1.41 -4.77
C VAL A 118 5.33 2.77 -4.27
N VAL A 119 4.03 3.05 -4.38
CA VAL A 119 3.41 4.28 -3.86
C VAL A 119 3.61 4.38 -2.33
N THR A 120 3.49 3.24 -1.63
CA THR A 120 3.72 3.19 -0.17
C THR A 120 5.16 3.54 0.19
N CYS A 121 6.14 3.04 -0.56
CA CYS A 121 7.56 3.35 -0.36
C CYS A 121 7.83 4.86 -0.55
N HIS A 122 7.39 5.43 -1.67
CA HIS A 122 7.55 6.86 -1.94
C HIS A 122 6.86 7.73 -0.89
N PHE A 123 5.64 7.38 -0.46
CA PHE A 123 4.98 8.09 0.64
C PHE A 123 5.77 7.98 1.96
N ALA A 124 6.40 6.85 2.24
CA ALA A 124 7.24 6.70 3.43
C ALA A 124 8.51 7.56 3.33
N GLU A 125 9.11 7.68 2.15
CA GLU A 125 10.29 8.51 1.91
C GLU A 125 9.99 10.00 2.08
N ILE A 126 8.93 10.50 1.45
CA ILE A 126 8.46 11.87 1.62
C ILE A 126 8.18 12.17 3.10
N ARG A 127 7.58 11.22 3.83
CA ARG A 127 7.37 11.38 5.28
C ARG A 127 8.68 11.43 6.08
N ARG A 128 9.71 10.69 5.67
CA ARG A 128 11.02 10.66 6.35
C ARG A 128 11.86 11.89 6.07
N SER A 129 11.70 12.53 4.91
CA SER A 129 12.42 13.77 4.55
C SER A 129 11.96 14.99 5.35
N GLY A 130 10.97 14.84 6.23
CA GLY A 130 10.44 15.92 7.06
C GLY A 130 9.31 16.70 6.39
N ALA A 131 8.85 16.27 5.21
CA ALA A 131 7.62 16.80 4.63
C ALA A 131 6.45 16.54 5.59
N GLU A 132 5.48 17.47 5.56
CA GLU A 132 4.37 17.60 6.49
C GLU A 132 3.76 16.25 6.90
N LYS A 133 3.47 16.07 8.21
CA LYS A 133 2.79 14.88 8.71
C LYS A 133 1.33 14.90 8.29
N ILE A 134 1.05 14.46 7.07
CA ILE A 134 -0.31 14.33 6.59
C ILE A 134 -0.97 13.17 7.30
N LYS A 135 -1.88 13.48 8.22
CA LYS A 135 -2.87 12.51 8.71
C LYS A 135 -3.78 12.15 7.54
N ARG A 136 -3.39 11.11 6.80
CA ARG A 136 -4.26 10.51 5.79
C ARG A 136 -5.44 9.92 6.54
N LYS A 137 -6.61 10.50 6.31
CA LYS A 137 -7.83 9.76 6.55
C LYS A 137 -7.75 8.62 5.55
N HIS A 138 -7.57 7.38 6.00
CA HIS A 138 -8.16 6.31 5.22
C HIS A 138 -9.62 6.75 5.12
N TRP A 139 -10.10 7.13 3.94
CA TRP A 139 -11.52 7.30 3.73
C TRP A 139 -12.11 5.89 3.82
N LEU A 140 -12.31 5.53 5.08
CA LEU A 140 -12.90 4.34 5.66
C LEU A 140 -14.36 4.69 6.07
N PHE A 141 -14.81 5.87 5.65
CA PHE A 141 -16.21 6.28 5.59
C PHE A 141 -16.78 5.42 4.46
N LEU A 142 -17.51 4.32 4.68
CA LEU A 142 -18.70 4.26 5.53
C LEU A 142 -18.95 2.99 6.33
N ALA A 143 -18.11 1.96 6.16
CA ALA A 143 -18.23 0.74 6.97
C ALA A 143 -18.42 1.06 8.45
N LYS A 144 -17.61 1.98 8.97
CA LYS A 144 -17.37 2.10 10.39
C LYS A 144 -18.43 2.87 11.17
N GLN A 145 -19.17 3.78 10.53
CA GLN A 145 -20.18 4.60 11.22
C GLN A 145 -21.62 4.11 10.99
N GLU A 146 -21.92 3.48 9.86
CA GLU A 146 -23.29 3.01 9.55
C GLU A 146 -23.48 1.49 9.66
N PHE A 147 -22.40 0.68 9.58
CA PHE A 147 -22.51 -0.78 9.42
C PHE A 147 -21.86 -1.60 10.54
N GLY A 148 -21.51 -0.96 11.67
CA GLY A 148 -20.73 -1.59 12.74
C GLY A 148 -19.28 -1.80 12.32
N THR A 149 -18.47 -2.45 13.16
CA THR A 149 -17.07 -2.74 12.84
C THR A 149 -16.98 -3.76 11.71
N GLY A 150 -17.11 -3.31 10.46
CA GLY A 150 -16.87 -4.11 9.26
C GLY A 150 -15.45 -4.66 9.30
N THR A 151 -15.33 -5.98 9.44
CA THR A 151 -14.05 -6.70 9.45
C THR A 151 -13.61 -7.14 8.06
N GLN A 152 -14.48 -7.01 7.04
CA GLN A 152 -14.23 -7.51 5.69
C GLN A 152 -13.90 -6.38 4.70
N LYS A 153 -13.07 -6.69 3.69
CA LYS A 153 -12.65 -5.70 2.69
C LYS A 153 -13.82 -5.14 1.86
N SER A 154 -14.87 -5.93 1.69
CA SER A 154 -16.12 -5.58 0.98
C SER A 154 -16.97 -4.53 1.69
N ASP A 155 -16.62 -4.17 2.93
CA ASP A 155 -17.28 -3.09 3.68
C ASP A 155 -16.73 -1.70 3.32
N TYR A 156 -15.55 -1.63 2.68
CA TYR A 156 -14.88 -0.36 2.41
C TYR A 156 -15.21 0.17 1.02
N LEU A 157 -15.79 1.37 0.96
CA LEU A 157 -15.93 2.13 -0.27
C LEU A 157 -14.63 2.90 -0.54
N PHE A 158 -13.76 2.31 -1.36
CA PHE A 158 -12.56 2.99 -1.87
C PHE A 158 -12.93 3.93 -3.03
N TYR A 159 -12.11 4.95 -3.25
CA TYR A 159 -12.33 5.90 -4.36
C TYR A 159 -12.26 5.21 -5.73
N ARG A 160 -11.36 4.21 -5.90
CA ARG A 160 -11.33 3.37 -7.10
C ARG A 160 -12.65 2.61 -7.35
N THR A 161 -13.32 2.20 -6.28
CA THR A 161 -14.58 1.45 -6.40
C THR A 161 -15.71 2.40 -6.75
N ALA A 162 -15.74 3.58 -6.13
CA ALA A 162 -16.68 4.63 -6.50
C ALA A 162 -16.50 5.08 -7.95
N SER A 163 -15.26 5.20 -8.45
CA SER A 163 -15.03 5.56 -9.86
C SER A 163 -15.59 4.51 -10.82
N GLN A 164 -15.41 3.22 -10.52
CA GLN A 164 -16.00 2.13 -11.31
C GLN A 164 -17.52 2.14 -11.28
N ILE A 165 -18.15 2.45 -10.14
CA ILE A 165 -19.61 2.60 -10.05
C ILE A 165 -20.07 3.75 -10.96
N TYR A 166 -19.39 4.89 -10.95
CA TYR A 166 -19.78 6.04 -11.78
C TYR A 166 -19.54 5.79 -13.27
N GLU A 167 -18.50 5.04 -13.64
CA GLU A 167 -18.28 4.59 -15.01
C GLU A 167 -19.44 3.71 -15.48
N LEU A 168 -19.85 2.74 -14.67
CA LEU A 168 -21.01 1.89 -14.97
C LEU A 168 -22.30 2.70 -15.06
N ASP A 169 -22.55 3.63 -14.14
CA ASP A 169 -23.75 4.48 -14.17
C ASP A 169 -23.83 5.35 -15.43
N ASP A 170 -22.69 5.88 -15.89
CA ASP A 170 -22.63 6.70 -17.09
C ASP A 170 -22.82 5.84 -18.35
N LEU A 171 -22.23 4.64 -18.40
CA LEU A 171 -22.48 3.64 -19.46
C LEU A 171 -23.96 3.22 -19.50
N ALA A 172 -24.56 2.94 -18.34
CA ALA A 172 -25.98 2.56 -18.23
C ALA A 172 -26.87 3.66 -18.83
N ARG A 173 -26.55 4.93 -18.53
CA ARG A 173 -27.28 6.08 -19.06
C ARG A 173 -27.14 6.22 -20.57
N GLU A 174 -25.94 6.01 -21.11
CA GLU A 174 -25.66 6.04 -22.55
C GLU A 174 -26.43 4.95 -23.29
N GLU A 175 -26.44 3.72 -22.75
CA GLU A 175 -27.13 2.55 -23.31
C GLU A 175 -28.62 2.48 -22.97
N LYS A 176 -29.12 3.39 -22.12
CA LYS A 176 -30.49 3.40 -21.58
C LYS A 176 -30.87 2.09 -20.87
N ILE A 177 -29.90 1.51 -20.18
CA ILE A 177 -30.05 0.33 -19.32
C ILE A 177 -30.04 0.82 -17.86
N ASP A 178 -30.83 0.18 -17.00
CA ASP A 178 -30.73 0.40 -15.56
C ASP A 178 -29.97 -0.77 -14.93
N PHE A 179 -28.95 -0.46 -14.13
CA PHE A 179 -28.21 -1.45 -13.35
C PHE A 179 -28.62 -1.33 -11.88
N PRO A 180 -29.40 -2.29 -11.36
CA PRO A 180 -29.74 -2.36 -9.95
C PRO A 180 -28.49 -2.40 -9.06
N ASP A 181 -28.60 -1.84 -7.85
CA ASP A 181 -27.50 -1.80 -6.87
C ASP A 181 -26.93 -3.20 -6.60
N GLU A 182 -27.77 -4.22 -6.58
CA GLU A 182 -27.39 -5.63 -6.37
C GLU A 182 -26.51 -6.17 -7.49
N GLU A 183 -26.77 -5.81 -8.74
CA GLU A 183 -26.00 -6.29 -9.89
C GLU A 183 -24.62 -5.62 -9.93
N VAL A 184 -24.59 -4.30 -9.74
CA VAL A 184 -23.33 -3.53 -9.64
C VAL A 184 -22.49 -4.07 -8.48
N ALA A 185 -23.11 -4.32 -7.33
CA ALA A 185 -22.42 -4.85 -6.16
C ALA A 185 -21.84 -6.24 -6.40
N LYS A 186 -22.59 -7.11 -7.09
CA LYS A 186 -22.13 -8.44 -7.47
C LYS A 186 -20.95 -8.37 -8.44
N LEU A 187 -21.02 -7.50 -9.45
CA LEU A 187 -19.96 -7.30 -10.44
C LEU A 187 -18.66 -6.81 -9.81
N LEU A 188 -18.76 -5.90 -8.85
CA LEU A 188 -17.60 -5.29 -8.17
C LEU A 188 -17.19 -6.03 -6.89
N GLU A 189 -17.85 -7.15 -6.55
CA GLU A 189 -17.63 -7.94 -5.33
C GLU A 189 -17.69 -7.11 -4.03
N ILE A 190 -18.64 -6.17 -3.97
CA ILE A 190 -18.88 -5.29 -2.82
C ILE A 190 -20.29 -5.48 -2.26
N ARG A 191 -20.60 -4.80 -1.15
CA ARG A 191 -21.96 -4.79 -0.61
C ARG A 191 -22.85 -3.82 -1.40
N PRO A 192 -24.14 -4.13 -1.65
CA PRO A 192 -25.09 -3.20 -2.28
C PRO A 192 -25.14 -1.82 -1.64
N LYS A 193 -25.05 -1.77 -0.31
CA LYS A 193 -24.96 -0.53 0.48
C LYS A 193 -23.79 0.38 0.10
N CYS A 194 -22.69 -0.16 -0.40
CA CYS A 194 -21.58 0.65 -0.91
C CYS A 194 -21.95 1.35 -2.22
N VAL A 195 -22.71 0.68 -3.09
CA VAL A 195 -23.23 1.24 -4.34
C VAL A 195 -24.23 2.36 -4.04
N GLU A 196 -25.23 2.06 -3.22
CA GLU A 196 -26.24 3.01 -2.75
C GLU A 196 -25.57 4.28 -2.20
N HIS A 197 -24.55 4.10 -1.34
CA HIS A 197 -23.86 5.22 -0.76
C HIS A 197 -23.03 6.01 -1.78
N ALA A 198 -22.29 5.32 -2.66
CA ALA A 198 -21.52 5.97 -3.71
C ALA A 198 -22.43 6.85 -4.59
N ARG A 199 -23.61 6.37 -4.95
CA ARG A 199 -24.62 7.12 -5.71
C ARG A 199 -25.14 8.31 -4.90
N LYS A 200 -25.52 8.13 -3.63
CA LYS A 200 -26.00 9.22 -2.74
C LYS A 200 -24.98 10.34 -2.53
N GLN A 201 -23.69 10.01 -2.44
CA GLN A 201 -22.61 10.99 -2.22
C GLN A 201 -21.84 11.34 -3.50
N ARG A 202 -22.42 11.07 -4.69
CA ARG A 202 -21.72 11.27 -5.97
C ARG A 202 -21.06 12.63 -6.08
N TRP A 203 -21.79 13.72 -5.83
CA TRP A 203 -21.27 15.10 -5.92
C TRP A 203 -19.96 15.33 -5.15
N ARG A 204 -19.82 14.74 -3.97
CA ARG A 204 -18.65 14.92 -3.09
C ARG A 204 -17.50 14.02 -3.52
N ILE A 205 -17.79 12.74 -3.76
CA ILE A 205 -16.78 11.75 -4.13
C ILE A 205 -16.23 12.08 -5.52
N GLU A 206 -17.09 12.48 -6.44
CA GLU A 206 -16.75 12.94 -7.78
C GLU A 206 -15.83 14.17 -7.75
N TYR A 207 -16.12 15.17 -6.90
CA TYR A 207 -15.23 16.33 -6.74
C TYR A 207 -13.81 15.93 -6.31
N ASP A 208 -13.71 15.05 -5.31
CA ASP A 208 -12.42 14.54 -4.83
C ASP A 208 -11.69 13.74 -5.91
N LEU A 209 -12.40 12.87 -6.64
CA LEU A 209 -11.85 12.07 -7.74
C LEU A 209 -11.32 12.94 -8.87
N LYS A 210 -12.08 13.94 -9.32
CA LYS A 210 -11.64 14.88 -10.36
C LYS A 210 -10.39 15.63 -9.91
N ARG A 211 -10.36 16.08 -8.65
CA ARG A 211 -9.17 16.73 -8.07
C ARG A 211 -7.96 15.80 -8.05
N LEU A 212 -8.14 14.53 -7.69
CA LEU A 212 -7.07 13.54 -7.74
C LEU A 212 -6.56 13.35 -9.17
N LEU A 213 -7.45 13.10 -10.13
CA LEU A 213 -7.09 12.82 -11.51
C LEU A 213 -6.35 13.99 -12.17
N ARG A 214 -6.74 15.24 -11.89
CA ARG A 214 -6.01 16.43 -12.35
C ARG A 214 -4.60 16.54 -11.75
N VAL A 215 -4.41 16.07 -10.52
CA VAL A 215 -3.09 16.08 -9.87
C VAL A 215 -2.19 14.96 -10.39
N LEU A 216 -2.77 13.80 -10.67
CA LEU A 216 -2.04 12.67 -11.25
C LEU A 216 -1.67 12.95 -12.71
N TYR A 217 -2.60 13.51 -13.48
CA TYR A 217 -2.49 13.77 -14.91
C TYR A 217 -2.69 15.26 -15.22
N SER A 218 -1.59 16.01 -15.23
CA SER A 218 -1.61 17.47 -15.45
C SER A 218 -2.14 17.89 -16.82
N GLU A 219 -2.02 17.03 -17.82
CA GLU A 219 -2.45 17.28 -19.21
C GLU A 219 -3.86 16.74 -19.50
N ARG A 220 -4.57 16.25 -18.49
CA ARG A 220 -5.88 15.62 -18.70
C ARG A 220 -6.95 16.65 -19.01
N GLU A 221 -7.53 16.57 -20.21
CA GLU A 221 -8.66 17.41 -20.64
C GLU A 221 -10.03 16.89 -20.14
N GLY A 222 -10.09 15.67 -19.63
CA GLY A 222 -11.34 15.02 -19.19
C GLY A 222 -11.82 15.43 -17.79
N ASP A 223 -13.12 15.72 -17.68
CA ASP A 223 -13.79 16.04 -16.41
C ASP A 223 -14.52 14.84 -15.77
N LYS A 224 -14.27 13.61 -16.26
CA LYS A 224 -14.89 12.39 -15.69
C LYS A 224 -14.15 11.92 -14.41
N PRO A 225 -14.86 11.38 -13.40
CA PRO A 225 -14.26 10.92 -12.14
C PRO A 225 -13.60 9.52 -12.20
N TYR A 226 -13.55 8.91 -13.37
CA TYR A 226 -12.89 7.63 -13.69
C TYR A 226 -11.91 7.84 -14.84
N LEU A 227 -11.00 6.89 -15.07
CA LEU A 227 -10.01 6.98 -16.17
C LEU A 227 -10.67 6.83 -17.53
#